data_AF-A0A954C264-F1
#
_entry.id   AF-A0A954C264-F1
#
_cell.length_a   1.000
_cell.length_b   1.000
_cell.length_c   1.000
_cell.angle_alpha   90.00
_cell.angle_beta   90.00
_cell.angle_gamma   90.00
#
_symmetry.space_group_name_H-M   'P 1'
#
loop_
_entity.id
_entity.type
_entity.pdbx_description
1 polymer ?
#
loop_
_entity_poly.entity_id
_entity_poly.type
_entity_poly.pdbx_seq_one_letter_code
_entity_poly.pdbx_strand_id
1 'polypeptide(L)'
;FPHEAWYATAPYYYYFGHYYASRNVLALKEDIRAEYSNKLAEFVVAGQYDDGSFWDYPLYGYTKPYGTGYGAMILSNLKRAAVTNP
;
A
#
# COMPACT_ATOMS: atom_id res chain seq x y z
N PHE A 1 0.77 -23.63 7.14
CA PHE A 1 0.36 -23.45 5.73
C PHE A 1 0.42 -21.96 5.40
N PRO A 2 1.16 -21.51 4.39
CA PRO A 2 1.25 -20.08 4.03
C PRO A 2 -0.01 -19.56 3.30
N HIS A 3 -1.13 -20.28 3.39
CA HIS A 3 -2.34 -20.08 2.59
C HIS A 3 -3.60 -19.90 3.44
N GLU A 4 -3.49 -19.76 4.76
CA GLU A 4 -4.64 -19.50 5.62
C GLU A 4 -4.36 -18.39 6.61
N ALA A 5 -5.30 -17.46 6.68
CA ALA A 5 -5.52 -16.64 7.85
C ALA A 5 -6.96 -16.14 7.85
N TRP A 6 -7.53 -16.05 9.05
CA TRP A 6 -8.92 -15.67 9.31
C TRP A 6 -9.29 -14.30 8.70
N TYR A 7 -8.30 -13.42 8.49
CA TYR A 7 -8.37 -12.16 7.74
C TYR A 7 -7.01 -11.70 7.15
N ALA A 8 -5.95 -12.54 7.14
CA ALA A 8 -4.64 -12.07 6.66
C ALA A 8 -4.50 -12.29 5.15
N THR A 9 -4.33 -11.18 4.44
CA THR A 9 -3.87 -11.16 3.05
C THR A 9 -2.58 -11.96 2.96
N ALA A 10 -2.57 -12.99 2.11
CA ALA A 10 -1.35 -13.75 1.90
C ALA A 10 -0.22 -12.78 1.48
N PRO A 11 1.02 -12.94 1.97
CA PRO A 11 2.04 -11.91 1.86
C PRO A 11 2.31 -11.48 0.41
N TYR A 12 2.17 -12.39 -0.56
CA TYR A 12 2.26 -12.10 -2.00
C TYR A 12 1.14 -11.22 -2.59
N TYR A 13 0.14 -10.86 -1.79
CA TYR A 13 -0.94 -9.95 -2.14
C TYR A 13 -0.97 -8.69 -1.27
N TYR A 14 0.00 -8.49 -0.37
CA TYR A 14 -0.02 -7.36 0.56
C TYR A 14 -0.04 -6.02 -0.20
N TYR A 15 0.96 -5.75 -1.06
CA TYR A 15 0.96 -4.49 -1.83
C TYR A 15 -0.15 -4.43 -2.90
N PHE A 16 -0.57 -5.58 -3.45
CA PHE A 16 -1.71 -5.64 -4.36
C PHE A 16 -2.99 -5.11 -3.70
N GLY A 17 -3.33 -5.61 -2.51
CA GLY A 17 -4.51 -5.18 -1.77
C GLY A 17 -4.43 -3.71 -1.37
N HIS A 18 -3.27 -3.27 -0.87
CA HIS A 18 -3.05 -1.88 -0.47
C HIS A 18 -3.13 -0.92 -1.66
N TYR A 19 -2.75 -1.35 -2.86
CA TYR A 19 -2.95 -0.55 -4.08
C TYR A 19 -4.41 -0.27 -4.37
N TYR A 20 -5.27 -1.29 -4.38
CA TYR A 20 -6.69 -1.05 -4.59
C TYR A 20 -7.35 -0.30 -3.43
N ALA A 21 -6.89 -0.51 -2.19
CA ALA A 21 -7.30 0.31 -1.06
C ALA A 21 -6.96 1.79 -1.30
N SER A 22 -5.74 2.10 -1.76
CA SER A 22 -5.33 3.49 -2.05
C SER A 22 -6.15 4.13 -3.18
N ARG A 23 -6.62 3.34 -4.15
CA ARG A 23 -7.54 3.80 -5.21
C ARG A 23 -8.92 4.12 -4.63
N ASN A 24 -9.40 3.32 -3.68
CA ASN A 24 -10.68 3.55 -3.02
C ASN A 24 -10.63 4.78 -2.10
N VAL A 25 -9.49 5.09 -1.49
CA VAL A 25 -9.31 6.33 -0.70
C VAL A 25 -9.64 7.58 -1.52
N LEU A 26 -9.32 7.62 -2.81
CA LEU A 26 -9.68 8.73 -3.70
C LEU A 26 -11.20 8.92 -3.88
N ALA A 27 -12.00 7.87 -3.65
CA ALA A 27 -13.46 7.91 -3.75
C ALA A 27 -14.15 8.21 -2.41
N LEU A 28 -13.39 8.31 -1.31
CA LEU A 28 -13.93 8.72 -0.01
C LEU A 28 -14.39 10.18 -0.03
N LYS A 29 -15.29 10.51 0.91
CA LYS A 29 -15.66 11.89 1.20
C LYS A 29 -14.42 12.70 1.61
N GLU A 30 -14.41 13.96 1.25
CA GLU A 30 -13.24 14.83 1.41
C GLU A 30 -12.82 15.02 2.88
N ASP A 31 -13.80 15.09 3.79
CA ASP A 31 -13.62 15.26 5.23
C ASP A 31 -12.83 14.13 5.91
N ILE A 32 -12.92 12.90 5.36
CA ILE A 32 -12.22 11.73 5.91
C ILE A 32 -11.01 11.30 5.05
N ARG A 33 -10.86 11.86 3.85
CA ARG A 33 -9.87 11.37 2.88
C ARG A 33 -8.43 11.50 3.39
N ALA A 34 -8.10 12.61 4.06
CA ALA A 34 -6.77 12.84 4.62
C ALA A 34 -6.45 11.84 5.75
N GLU A 35 -7.41 11.57 6.64
CA GLU A 35 -7.25 10.62 7.75
C GLU A 35 -6.93 9.21 7.23
N TYR A 36 -7.73 8.70 6.28
CA TYR A 36 -7.53 7.38 5.72
C TYR A 36 -6.28 7.29 4.84
N SER A 37 -5.89 8.40 4.20
CA SER A 37 -4.61 8.47 3.48
C SER A 37 -3.43 8.28 4.42
N ASN A 38 -3.42 8.97 5.56
CA ASN A 38 -2.35 8.85 6.55
C ASN A 38 -2.29 7.46 7.16
N LYS A 39 -3.44 6.89 7.56
CA LYS A 39 -3.52 5.53 8.11
C LYS A 39 -2.97 4.49 7.14
N LEU A 40 -3.34 4.55 5.86
CA LEU A 40 -2.82 3.59 4.88
C LEU A 40 -1.33 3.80 4.61
N ALA A 41 -0.86 5.06 4.59
CA ALA A 41 0.55 5.37 4.39
C ALA A 41 1.43 4.80 5.50
N GLU A 42 1.01 4.86 6.76
CA GLU A 42 1.73 4.29 7.90
C GLU A 42 2.01 2.78 7.70
N PHE A 43 1.00 2.00 7.31
CA PHE A 43 1.17 0.56 7.06
C PHE A 43 2.10 0.27 5.88
N VAL A 44 2.05 1.07 4.82
CA VAL A 44 2.85 0.86 3.62
C VAL A 44 4.31 1.22 3.90
N VAL A 45 4.57 2.39 4.50
CA VAL A 45 5.92 2.86 4.83
C VAL A 45 6.61 1.95 5.84
N ALA A 46 5.88 1.38 6.79
CA ALA A 46 6.43 0.39 7.73
C ALA A 46 7.00 -0.86 7.05
N GLY A 47 6.57 -1.17 5.82
CA GLY A 47 7.08 -2.27 5.01
C GLY A 47 8.23 -1.91 4.05
N GLN A 48 8.68 -0.65 4.04
CA GLN A 48 9.78 -0.20 3.18
C GLN A 48 11.13 -0.68 3.73
N TYR A 49 11.97 -1.20 2.84
CA TYR A 49 13.34 -1.60 3.17
C TYR A 49 14.28 -0.39 3.14
N ASP A 50 15.46 -0.52 3.77
CA ASP A 50 16.48 0.55 3.83
C ASP A 50 16.93 1.07 2.47
N ASP A 51 16.87 0.23 1.42
CA ASP A 51 17.18 0.63 0.04
C ASP A 51 16.01 1.30 -0.69
N GLY A 52 14.92 1.59 0.02
CA GLY A 52 13.71 2.21 -0.49
C GLY A 52 12.77 1.25 -1.22
N SER A 53 13.14 -0.03 -1.38
CA SER A 53 12.30 -1.02 -2.06
C SER A 53 11.19 -1.55 -1.16
N PHE A 54 10.20 -2.18 -1.80
CA PHE A 54 9.10 -2.86 -1.12
C PHE A 54 9.05 -4.30 -1.59
N TRP A 55 8.92 -5.23 -0.64
CA TRP A 55 8.89 -6.66 -0.91
C TRP A 55 7.75 -7.33 -0.16
N ASP A 56 6.87 -8.01 -0.90
CA ASP A 56 5.83 -8.86 -0.33
C ASP A 56 6.44 -10.13 0.29
N TYR A 57 7.40 -10.73 -0.40
CA TYR A 57 8.06 -11.96 0.03
C TYR A 57 9.43 -12.10 -0.66
N PRO A 58 10.54 -12.36 0.06
CA PRO A 58 11.89 -12.39 -0.53
C PRO A 58 12.19 -13.63 -1.39
N LEU A 59 11.16 -14.40 -1.76
CA LEU A 59 11.34 -15.64 -2.51
C LEU A 59 11.56 -15.33 -3.99
N TYR A 60 12.65 -15.87 -4.55
CA TYR A 60 12.99 -15.82 -5.98
C TYR A 60 13.19 -14.42 -6.58
N GLY A 61 13.18 -13.34 -5.77
CA GLY A 61 13.59 -11.97 -6.16
C GLY A 61 12.64 -11.19 -7.08
N TYR A 62 11.71 -11.85 -7.78
CA TYR A 62 10.80 -11.20 -8.73
C TYR A 62 9.75 -10.28 -8.08
N THR A 63 9.55 -10.40 -6.77
CA THR A 63 8.60 -9.59 -6.01
C THR A 63 9.13 -8.19 -5.71
N LYS A 64 10.46 -7.96 -5.77
CA LYS A 64 11.06 -6.65 -5.48
C LYS A 64 10.59 -5.57 -6.46
N PRO A 65 10.68 -5.74 -7.79
CA PRO A 65 10.25 -4.70 -8.72
C PRO A 65 8.73 -4.49 -8.67
N TYR A 66 7.98 -5.59 -8.54
CA TYR A 66 6.52 -5.58 -8.38
C TYR A 66 6.09 -4.78 -7.14
N GLY A 67 6.58 -5.18 -5.97
CA GLY A 67 6.26 -4.56 -4.69
C GLY A 67 6.66 -3.09 -4.68
N THR A 68 7.86 -2.77 -5.19
CA THR A 68 8.33 -1.38 -5.29
C THR A 68 7.44 -0.52 -6.19
N GLY A 69 7.03 -1.04 -7.34
CA GLY A 69 6.09 -0.36 -8.23
C GLY A 69 4.75 -0.08 -7.54
N TYR A 70 4.20 -1.07 -6.83
CA TYR A 70 2.97 -0.87 -6.05
C TYR A 70 3.15 0.11 -4.90
N GLY A 71 4.22 0.02 -4.11
CA GLY A 71 4.53 0.95 -3.03
C GLY A 71 4.57 2.40 -3.51
N ALA A 72 5.27 2.67 -4.62
CA ALA A 72 5.32 4.00 -5.22
C ALA A 72 3.94 4.50 -5.67
N MET A 73 3.14 3.63 -6.31
CA MET A 73 1.80 3.97 -6.77
C MET A 73 0.82 4.21 -5.62
N ILE A 74 0.90 3.42 -4.55
CA ILE A 74 0.11 3.61 -3.33
C ILE A 74 0.39 4.99 -2.74
N LEU A 75 1.67 5.29 -2.45
CA LEU A 75 2.05 6.57 -1.85
C LEU A 75 1.69 7.76 -2.74
N SER A 76 1.76 7.61 -4.08
CA SER A 76 1.30 8.62 -5.03
C SER A 76 -0.21 8.85 -4.99
N ASN A 77 -1.02 7.79 -4.88
CA ASN A 77 -2.46 7.91 -4.69
C ASN A 77 -2.80 8.61 -3.39
N LEU A 78 -2.14 8.23 -2.30
CA LEU A 78 -2.39 8.79 -0.97
C LEU A 78 -1.96 10.25 -0.88
N LYS A 79 -0.83 10.63 -1.49
CA LYS A 79 -0.43 12.04 -1.58
C LYS A 79 -1.47 12.87 -2.32
N ARG A 80 -2.02 12.36 -3.44
CA ARG A 80 -3.09 13.05 -4.18
C ARG A 80 -4.38 13.15 -3.36
N ALA A 81 -4.68 12.13 -2.58
CA ALA A 81 -5.87 12.08 -1.74
C ALA A 81 -5.79 12.99 -0.51
N ALA A 82 -4.58 13.18 0.05
CA ALA A 82 -4.35 14.02 1.22
C ALA A 82 -4.31 15.53 0.91
N VAL A 83 -4.07 15.91 -0.35
CA VAL A 83 -4.19 17.32 -0.77
C VAL A 83 -5.68 17.63 -0.97
N THR A 84 -6.28 18.27 0.04
CA THR A 84 -7.58 18.94 -0.11
C THR A 84 -7.43 20.05 -1.15
N ASN A 85 -8.33 20.11 -2.13
CA ASN A 85 -8.32 21.20 -3.10
C ASN A 85 -8.63 22.50 -2.32
N PRO A 86 -7.85 23.58 -2.48
CA PRO A 86 -8.14 24.86 -1.82
C PRO A 86 -9.46 25.48 -2.29
#